data_AF-A0A271J262-F1
#
_entry.id   AF-A0A271J262-F1
#
_cell.length_a   1.000
_cell.length_b   1.000
_cell.length_c   1.000
_cell.angle_alpha   90.00
_cell.angle_beta   90.00
_cell.angle_gamma   90.00
#
_symmetry.space_group_name_H-M   'P 1'
#
loop_
_entity.id
_entity.type
_entity.pdbx_description
1 polymer ?
#
loop_
_entity_poly.entity_id
_entity_poly.type
_entity_poly.pdbx_seq_one_letter_code
_entity_poly.pdbx_strand_id
1 'polypeptide(L)'
;MATDTTTIEDQLRALVRLQIIDTKIDQLTKLRGDLPEEIQDLEDERAGLNTRLNKIDQDKKEAEVQKKKLKLDIAESEGLIRKYEEQQLQVRNNREYDALTKEIEAHRQRIQTAYEEIERYDNLDENTAETVEGADDTLKELEARIAEKRVELDRVVEETKTEQDQYEEQRAEAAEAIDERYLRAYERLRTRVRDGRAVVPIERGAAAGFMIPPQRQVEVRQRDRIIVSEHDGRIVVDEALFDEVSAEA
;
A
#
# COMPACT_ATOMS: atom_id res chain seq x y z
N MET A 1 -33.63 24.65 24.51
CA MET A 1 -33.37 25.51 23.34
C MET A 1 -34.23 24.98 22.21
N ALA A 2 -34.94 25.85 21.51
CA ALA A 2 -36.04 25.51 20.63
C ALA A 2 -35.61 24.55 19.52
N THR A 3 -36.27 23.39 19.41
CA THR A 3 -36.24 22.54 18.23
C THR A 3 -37.16 23.19 17.20
N ASP A 4 -36.61 24.07 16.35
CA ASP A 4 -37.32 24.50 15.16
C ASP A 4 -37.67 23.24 14.36
N THR A 5 -38.95 23.08 14.03
CA THR A 5 -39.47 22.01 13.19
C THR A 5 -38.94 22.18 11.77
N THR A 6 -37.72 21.73 11.52
CA THR A 6 -37.14 21.68 10.18
C THR A 6 -38.01 20.78 9.32
N THR A 7 -38.54 21.32 8.22
CA THR A 7 -39.43 20.56 7.35
C THR A 7 -38.64 19.52 6.55
N ILE A 8 -39.34 18.56 5.96
CA ILE A 8 -38.67 17.57 5.10
C ILE A 8 -38.09 18.24 3.84
N GLU A 9 -38.74 19.28 3.32
CA GLU A 9 -38.18 20.06 2.21
C GLU A 9 -36.87 20.75 2.62
N ASP A 10 -36.79 21.33 3.82
CA ASP A 10 -35.55 21.94 4.33
C ASP A 10 -34.43 20.91 4.47
N GLN A 11 -34.76 19.69 4.95
CA GLN A 11 -33.80 18.58 5.02
C GLN A 11 -33.32 18.15 3.63
N LEU A 12 -34.21 18.09 2.64
CA LEU A 12 -33.84 17.77 1.25
C LEU A 12 -32.94 18.86 0.65
N ARG A 13 -33.24 20.15 0.88
CA ARG A 13 -32.38 21.27 0.47
C ARG A 13 -30.99 21.18 1.09
N ALA A 14 -30.91 20.94 2.39
CA ALA A 14 -29.64 20.80 3.11
C ALA A 14 -28.81 19.62 2.59
N LEU A 15 -29.44 18.47 2.32
CA LEU A 15 -28.78 17.29 1.73
C LEU A 15 -28.26 17.56 0.31
N VAL A 16 -29.03 18.27 -0.52
CA VAL A 16 -28.56 18.69 -1.87
C VAL A 16 -27.37 19.62 -1.75
N ARG A 17 -27.43 20.62 -0.87
CA ARG A 17 -26.33 21.56 -0.63
C ARG A 17 -25.06 20.85 -0.17
N LEU A 18 -25.18 19.93 0.79
CA LEU A 18 -24.07 19.11 1.24
C LEU A 18 -23.46 18.30 0.09
N GLN A 19 -24.28 17.69 -0.77
CA GLN A 19 -23.81 16.97 -1.95
C GLN A 19 -23.07 17.85 -2.95
N ILE A 20 -23.52 19.09 -3.18
CA ILE A 20 -22.85 20.02 -4.08
C ILE A 20 -21.46 20.36 -3.53
N ILE A 21 -21.36 20.71 -2.24
CA ILE A 21 -20.09 21.00 -1.58
C ILE A 21 -19.16 19.78 -1.64
N ASP A 22 -19.67 18.60 -1.30
CA ASP A 22 -18.91 17.35 -1.38
C ASP A 22 -18.42 17.03 -2.80
N THR A 23 -19.20 17.39 -3.83
CA THR A 23 -18.80 17.23 -5.22
C THR A 23 -17.69 18.21 -5.61
N LYS A 24 -17.70 19.44 -5.09
CA LYS A 24 -16.62 20.43 -5.29
C LYS A 24 -15.32 19.94 -4.60
N ILE A 25 -15.40 19.41 -3.38
CA ILE A 25 -14.26 18.80 -2.67
C ILE A 25 -13.71 17.59 -3.45
N ASP A 26 -14.57 16.74 -3.99
CA ASP A 26 -14.15 15.60 -4.81
C ASP A 26 -13.47 16.04 -6.11
N GLN A 27 -13.93 17.13 -6.73
CA GLN A 27 -13.29 17.71 -7.92
C GLN A 27 -11.90 18.24 -7.61
N LEU A 28 -11.72 18.95 -6.49
CA LEU A 28 -10.40 19.40 -6.05
C LEU A 28 -9.47 18.21 -5.76
N THR A 29 -9.99 17.15 -5.15
CA THR A 29 -9.22 15.93 -4.91
C THR A 29 -8.83 15.24 -6.22
N LYS A 30 -9.71 15.23 -7.22
CA LYS A 30 -9.43 14.70 -8.57
C LYS A 30 -8.36 15.49 -9.33
N LEU A 31 -8.10 16.75 -8.98
CA LEU A 31 -6.98 17.51 -9.57
C LEU A 31 -5.62 16.88 -9.24
N ARG A 32 -5.52 16.16 -8.12
CA ARG A 32 -4.35 15.34 -7.78
C ARG A 32 -4.17 14.16 -8.74
N GLY A 33 -5.22 13.79 -9.47
CA GLY A 33 -5.22 12.72 -10.45
C GLY A 33 -4.78 11.40 -9.86
N ASP A 34 -3.96 10.69 -10.64
CA ASP A 34 -3.43 9.38 -10.27
C ASP A 34 -2.08 9.50 -9.53
N LEU A 35 -1.57 10.72 -9.27
CA LEU A 35 -0.26 10.93 -8.63
C LEU A 35 -0.12 10.21 -7.29
N PRO A 36 -1.11 10.20 -6.37
CA PRO A 36 -0.99 9.47 -5.12
C PRO A 36 -0.85 7.94 -5.32
N GLU A 37 -1.59 7.38 -6.28
CA GLU A 37 -1.54 5.95 -6.61
C GLU A 37 -0.20 5.60 -7.28
N GLU A 38 0.25 6.42 -8.22
CA GLU A 38 1.56 6.25 -8.86
C GLU A 38 2.73 6.34 -7.87
N ILE A 39 2.69 7.26 -6.90
CA ILE A 39 3.70 7.34 -5.84
C ILE A 39 3.66 6.08 -5.00
N GLN A 40 2.47 5.60 -4.63
CA GLN A 40 2.32 4.38 -3.83
C GLN A 40 2.89 3.16 -4.56
N ASP A 41 2.58 2.98 -5.85
CA ASP A 41 3.10 1.88 -6.65
C ASP A 41 4.63 1.88 -6.71
N LEU A 42 5.25 3.07 -6.89
CA LEU A 42 6.70 3.22 -6.88
C LEU A 42 7.30 2.96 -5.49
N GLU A 43 6.62 3.36 -4.41
CA GLU A 43 7.04 3.08 -3.05
C GLU A 43 7.00 1.59 -2.71
N ASP A 44 5.99 0.88 -3.20
CA ASP A 44 5.86 -0.57 -3.07
C ASP A 44 6.96 -1.31 -3.86
N GLU A 45 7.26 -0.84 -5.08
CA GLU A 45 8.39 -1.36 -5.87
C GLU A 45 9.73 -1.16 -5.14
N ARG A 46 9.98 0.05 -4.62
CA ARG A 46 11.16 0.37 -3.82
C ARG A 46 11.25 -0.49 -2.57
N ALA A 47 10.14 -0.69 -1.86
CA ALA A 47 10.10 -1.54 -0.66
C ALA A 47 10.40 -3.01 -0.99
N GLY A 48 9.88 -3.50 -2.12
CA GLY A 48 10.17 -4.83 -2.65
C GLY A 48 11.66 -5.03 -2.96
N LEU A 49 12.29 -4.07 -3.65
CA LEU A 49 13.73 -4.10 -3.95
C LEU A 49 14.59 -4.05 -2.68
N ASN A 50 14.30 -3.14 -1.75
CA ASN A 50 15.00 -3.05 -0.47
C ASN A 50 14.92 -4.36 0.32
N THR A 51 13.75 -5.01 0.33
CA THR A 51 13.59 -6.31 1.00
C THR A 51 14.48 -7.39 0.39
N ARG A 52 14.61 -7.42 -0.95
CA ARG A 52 15.50 -8.35 -1.65
C ARG A 52 16.97 -8.08 -1.34
N LEU A 53 17.39 -6.82 -1.37
CA LEU A 53 18.76 -6.41 -1.03
C LEU A 53 19.12 -6.75 0.41
N ASN A 54 18.22 -6.47 1.36
CA ASN A 54 18.42 -6.82 2.76
C ASN A 54 18.57 -8.33 2.96
N LYS A 55 17.81 -9.14 2.21
CA LYS A 55 17.96 -10.60 2.25
C LYS A 55 19.33 -11.03 1.72
N ILE A 56 19.77 -10.49 0.59
CA ILE A 56 21.10 -10.78 0.03
C ILE A 56 22.21 -10.41 1.03
N ASP A 57 22.11 -9.25 1.69
CA ASP A 57 23.08 -8.82 2.71
C ASP A 57 23.08 -9.77 3.94
N GLN A 58 21.92 -10.23 4.38
CA GLN A 58 21.81 -11.24 5.44
C GLN A 58 22.46 -12.56 5.03
N ASP A 59 22.15 -13.07 3.83
CA ASP A 59 22.71 -14.30 3.29
C ASP A 59 24.24 -14.21 3.18
N LYS A 60 24.78 -13.05 2.75
CA LYS A 60 26.23 -12.77 2.71
C LYS A 60 26.87 -12.82 4.10
N LYS A 61 26.24 -12.18 5.09
CA LYS A 61 26.74 -12.20 6.49
C LYS A 61 26.74 -13.60 7.07
N GLU A 62 25.69 -14.39 6.79
CA GLU A 62 25.63 -15.79 7.20
C GLU A 62 26.73 -16.62 6.54
N ALA A 63 26.93 -16.45 5.23
CA ALA A 63 28.01 -17.09 4.47
C ALA A 63 29.39 -16.76 5.06
N GLU A 64 29.66 -15.50 5.43
CA GLU A 64 30.90 -15.12 6.09
C GLU A 64 31.12 -15.83 7.43
N VAL A 65 30.07 -15.98 8.23
CA VAL A 65 30.13 -16.72 9.50
C VAL A 65 30.44 -18.19 9.26
N GLN A 66 29.82 -18.82 8.26
CA GLN A 66 30.11 -20.21 7.90
C GLN A 66 31.53 -20.38 7.37
N LYS A 67 31.99 -19.50 6.48
CA LYS A 67 33.39 -19.46 5.99
C LYS A 67 34.38 -19.40 7.14
N LYS A 68 34.12 -18.57 8.18
CA LYS A 68 34.97 -18.50 9.38
C LYS A 68 35.01 -19.82 10.16
N LYS A 69 33.86 -20.47 10.34
CA LYS A 69 33.79 -21.79 11.01
C LYS A 69 34.55 -22.85 10.22
N LEU A 70 34.33 -22.95 8.92
CA LEU A 70 35.03 -23.89 8.04
C LEU A 70 36.55 -23.69 8.10
N LYS A 71 37.03 -22.44 8.14
CA LYS A 71 38.47 -22.14 8.30
C LYS A 71 39.03 -22.62 9.64
N LEU A 72 38.27 -22.53 10.72
CA LEU A 72 38.66 -23.07 12.03
C LEU A 72 38.70 -24.60 12.01
N ASP A 73 37.69 -25.24 11.43
CA ASP A 73 37.61 -26.70 11.26
C ASP A 73 38.77 -27.26 10.43
N ILE A 74 39.17 -26.53 9.37
CA ILE A 74 40.35 -26.85 8.57
C ILE A 74 41.60 -26.81 9.45
N ALA A 75 41.82 -25.72 10.19
CA ALA A 75 43.00 -25.57 11.04
C ALA A 75 43.07 -26.65 12.14
N GLU A 76 41.93 -27.02 12.74
CA GLU A 76 41.85 -28.12 13.71
C GLU A 76 42.19 -29.46 13.07
N SER A 77 41.61 -29.76 11.90
CA SER A 77 41.87 -31.00 11.16
C SER A 77 43.33 -31.12 10.72
N GLU A 78 43.95 -30.02 10.29
CA GLU A 78 45.38 -29.98 9.97
C GLU A 78 46.27 -30.23 11.20
N GLY A 79 45.83 -29.77 12.38
CA GLY A 79 46.51 -30.06 13.65
C GLY A 79 46.42 -31.54 14.04
N LEU A 80 45.23 -32.14 13.88
CA LEU A 80 45.01 -33.56 14.15
C LEU A 80 45.77 -34.47 13.18
N ILE A 81 45.79 -34.13 11.89
CA ILE A 81 46.60 -34.85 10.89
C ILE A 81 48.06 -34.87 11.31
N ARG A 82 48.65 -33.71 11.65
CA ARG A 82 50.05 -33.64 12.11
C ARG A 82 50.31 -34.54 13.32
N LYS A 83 49.41 -34.52 14.30
CA LYS A 83 49.51 -35.37 15.49
C LYS A 83 49.42 -36.87 15.15
N TYR A 84 48.51 -37.26 14.26
CA TYR A 84 48.35 -38.66 13.86
C TYR A 84 49.50 -39.14 12.99
N GLU A 85 50.05 -38.29 12.12
CA GLU A 85 51.26 -38.58 11.34
C GLU A 85 52.47 -38.80 12.26
N GLU A 86 52.65 -37.99 13.30
CA GLU A 86 53.69 -38.21 14.32
C GLU A 86 53.50 -39.53 15.09
N GLN A 87 52.26 -39.85 15.48
CA GLN A 87 51.94 -41.11 16.16
C GLN A 87 52.21 -42.31 15.25
N GLN A 88 51.84 -42.23 13.98
CA GLN A 88 52.01 -43.28 12.99
C GLN A 88 53.49 -43.70 12.84
N LEU A 89 54.44 -42.78 12.98
CA LEU A 89 55.88 -43.07 12.98
C LEU A 89 56.35 -43.91 14.19
N GLN A 90 55.59 -43.92 15.28
CA GLN A 90 55.94 -44.63 16.51
C GLN A 90 55.26 -45.99 16.66
N VAL A 91 54.21 -46.25 15.87
CA VAL A 91 53.42 -47.49 15.94
C VAL A 91 54.16 -48.66 15.31
N ARG A 92 54.23 -49.79 16.03
CA ARG A 92 54.81 -51.07 15.56
C ARG A 92 53.77 -52.15 15.23
N ASN A 93 52.50 -51.86 15.50
CA ASN A 93 51.37 -52.76 15.30
C ASN A 93 50.61 -52.35 14.03
N ASN A 94 50.56 -53.22 13.01
CA ASN A 94 49.90 -52.93 11.74
C ASN A 94 48.44 -52.50 11.90
N ARG A 95 47.71 -53.05 12.89
CA ARG A 95 46.30 -52.71 13.11
C ARG A 95 46.11 -51.27 13.60
N GLU A 96 47.01 -50.77 14.43
CA GLU A 96 47.00 -49.38 14.91
C GLU A 96 47.44 -48.41 13.80
N TYR A 97 48.41 -48.83 12.98
CA TYR A 97 48.86 -48.06 11.82
C TYR A 97 47.71 -47.85 10.81
N ASP A 98 46.98 -48.91 10.49
CA ASP A 98 45.83 -48.85 9.58
C ASP A 98 44.71 -47.97 10.14
N ALA A 99 44.49 -47.98 11.46
CA ALA A 99 43.51 -47.13 12.11
C ALA A 99 43.89 -45.63 11.99
N LEU A 100 45.14 -45.28 12.32
CA LEU A 100 45.63 -43.89 12.17
C LEU A 100 45.58 -43.41 10.71
N THR A 101 45.90 -44.29 9.75
CA THR A 101 45.82 -43.98 8.32
C THR A 101 44.40 -43.57 7.93
N LYS A 102 43.39 -44.32 8.39
CA LYS A 102 41.98 -44.00 8.12
C LYS A 102 41.54 -42.69 8.75
N GLU A 103 41.98 -42.40 9.97
CA GLU A 103 41.69 -41.11 10.63
C GLU A 103 42.31 -39.93 9.86
N ILE A 104 43.56 -40.07 9.40
CA ILE A 104 44.22 -39.06 8.56
C ILE A 104 43.45 -38.85 7.25
N GLU A 105 43.04 -39.92 6.57
CA GLU A 105 42.23 -39.82 5.35
C GLU A 105 40.89 -39.13 5.60
N ALA A 106 40.20 -39.46 6.69
CA ALA A 106 38.94 -38.83 7.07
C ALA A 106 39.10 -37.31 7.29
N HIS A 107 40.15 -36.88 7.99
CA HIS A 107 40.45 -35.46 8.17
C HIS A 107 40.85 -34.76 6.86
N ARG A 108 41.61 -35.42 5.97
CA ARG A 108 41.94 -34.87 4.64
C ARG A 108 40.69 -34.67 3.79
N GLN A 109 39.77 -35.64 3.80
CA GLN A 109 38.48 -35.51 3.11
C GLN A 109 37.65 -34.37 3.69
N ARG A 110 37.61 -34.22 5.02
CA ARG A 110 36.90 -33.11 5.67
C ARG A 110 37.45 -31.75 5.26
N ILE A 111 38.79 -31.61 5.20
CA ILE A 111 39.45 -30.38 4.73
C ILE A 111 39.06 -30.09 3.27
N GLN A 112 39.09 -31.10 2.40
CA GLN A 112 38.71 -30.93 1.00
C GLN A 112 37.26 -30.43 0.86
N THR A 113 36.30 -31.07 1.55
CA THR A 113 34.90 -30.64 1.52
C THR A 113 34.73 -29.22 2.05
N ALA A 114 35.45 -28.85 3.11
CA ALA A 114 35.41 -27.49 3.65
C ALA A 114 35.94 -26.44 2.65
N TYR A 115 37.01 -26.74 1.90
CA TYR A 115 37.50 -25.85 0.83
C TYR A 115 36.48 -25.71 -0.31
N GLU A 116 35.88 -26.82 -0.74
CA GLU A 116 34.82 -26.81 -1.77
C GLU A 116 33.61 -25.98 -1.33
N GLU A 117 33.21 -26.03 -0.05
CA GLU A 117 32.13 -25.18 0.48
C GLU A 117 32.52 -23.70 0.55
N ILE A 118 33.74 -23.38 0.97
CA ILE A 118 34.24 -21.98 0.97
C ILE A 118 34.21 -21.41 -0.46
N GLU A 119 34.69 -22.17 -1.45
CA GLU A 119 34.68 -21.76 -2.85
C GLU A 119 33.26 -21.54 -3.38
N ARG A 120 32.28 -22.36 -2.96
CA ARG A 120 30.86 -22.12 -3.33
C ARG A 120 30.33 -20.81 -2.76
N TYR A 121 30.67 -20.48 -1.52
CA TYR A 121 30.27 -19.20 -0.93
C TYR A 121 30.92 -18.01 -1.65
N ASP A 122 32.20 -18.10 -2.00
CA ASP A 122 32.91 -17.03 -2.72
C ASP A 122 32.31 -16.82 -4.12
N ASN A 123 32.01 -17.89 -4.85
CA ASN A 123 31.31 -17.81 -6.15
C ASN A 123 29.90 -17.20 -6.01
N LEU A 124 29.17 -17.50 -4.93
CA LEU A 124 27.85 -16.90 -4.69
C LEU A 124 27.95 -15.39 -4.43
N ASP A 125 28.97 -14.96 -3.68
CA ASP A 125 29.22 -13.54 -3.41
C ASP A 125 29.53 -12.77 -4.70
N GLU A 126 30.35 -13.34 -5.58
CA GLU A 126 30.66 -12.76 -6.90
C GLU A 126 29.43 -12.66 -7.80
N ASN A 127 28.67 -13.76 -7.94
CA ASN A 127 27.47 -13.78 -8.78
C ASN A 127 26.37 -12.82 -8.30
N THR A 128 26.32 -12.53 -6.99
CA THR A 128 25.34 -11.59 -6.43
C THR A 128 25.81 -10.13 -6.47
N ALA A 129 27.09 -9.86 -6.74
CA ALA A 129 27.63 -8.49 -6.75
C ALA A 129 27.01 -7.61 -7.85
N GLU A 130 26.97 -8.11 -9.09
CA GLU A 130 26.36 -7.38 -10.23
C GLU A 130 24.85 -7.18 -10.02
N THR A 131 24.18 -8.16 -9.41
CA THR A 131 22.75 -8.05 -9.07
C THR A 131 22.49 -6.96 -8.04
N VAL A 132 23.36 -6.82 -7.04
CA VAL A 132 23.26 -5.76 -6.02
C VAL A 132 23.52 -4.39 -6.65
N GLU A 133 24.56 -4.25 -7.46
CA GLU A 133 24.88 -2.99 -8.13
C GLU A 133 23.73 -2.50 -9.03
N GLY A 134 23.17 -3.39 -9.86
CA GLY A 134 22.02 -3.04 -10.70
C GLY A 134 20.76 -2.69 -9.89
N ALA A 135 20.55 -3.35 -8.75
CA ALA A 135 19.44 -3.05 -7.86
C ALA A 135 19.62 -1.69 -7.15
N ASP A 136 20.85 -1.33 -6.76
CA ASP A 136 21.15 -0.02 -6.17
C ASP A 136 20.94 1.11 -7.17
N ASP A 137 21.30 0.93 -8.44
CA ASP A 137 21.02 1.93 -9.47
C ASP A 137 19.52 2.07 -9.74
N THR A 138 18.80 0.95 -9.81
CA THR A 138 17.33 0.96 -9.93
C THR A 138 16.68 1.70 -8.74
N LEU A 139 17.18 1.49 -7.53
CA LEU A 139 16.71 2.19 -6.33
C LEU A 139 16.89 3.72 -6.45
N LYS A 140 18.05 4.18 -6.91
CA LYS A 140 18.30 5.62 -7.11
C LYS A 140 17.33 6.22 -8.13
N GLU A 141 17.06 5.50 -9.23
CA GLU A 141 16.10 5.94 -10.23
C GLU A 141 14.68 6.01 -9.65
N LEU A 142 14.25 5.01 -8.89
CA LEU A 142 12.96 5.01 -8.21
C LEU A 142 12.84 6.16 -7.22
N GLU A 143 13.87 6.41 -6.40
CA GLU A 143 13.90 7.50 -5.44
C GLU A 143 13.78 8.87 -6.12
N ALA A 144 14.49 9.07 -7.24
CA ALA A 144 14.38 10.29 -8.02
C ALA A 144 12.97 10.49 -8.58
N ARG A 145 12.36 9.44 -9.14
CA ARG A 145 10.99 9.48 -9.67
C ARG A 145 9.95 9.75 -8.59
N ILE A 146 10.08 9.11 -7.43
CA ILE A 146 9.21 9.35 -6.27
C ILE A 146 9.33 10.81 -5.81
N ALA A 147 10.55 11.34 -5.72
CA ALA A 147 10.79 12.72 -5.31
C ALA A 147 10.16 13.73 -6.29
N GLU A 148 10.32 13.52 -7.59
CA GLU A 148 9.70 14.36 -8.63
C GLU A 148 8.17 14.37 -8.51
N LYS A 149 7.55 13.19 -8.43
CA LYS A 149 6.09 13.07 -8.30
C LYS A 149 5.55 13.66 -7.00
N ARG A 150 6.28 13.54 -5.90
CA ARG A 150 5.91 14.16 -4.62
C ARG A 150 5.93 15.68 -4.73
N VAL A 151 6.93 16.26 -5.38
CA VAL A 151 6.99 17.71 -5.62
C VAL A 151 5.81 18.16 -6.49
N GLU A 152 5.47 17.39 -7.52
CA GLU A 152 4.29 17.67 -8.35
C GLU A 152 2.98 17.61 -7.54
N LEU A 153 2.81 16.56 -6.73
CA LEU A 153 1.65 16.39 -5.86
C LEU A 153 1.54 17.53 -4.84
N ASP A 154 2.64 17.87 -4.16
CA ASP A 154 2.69 18.94 -3.16
C ASP A 154 2.29 20.29 -3.79
N ARG A 155 2.75 20.57 -5.01
CA ARG A 155 2.36 21.77 -5.74
C ARG A 155 0.86 21.80 -6.03
N VAL A 156 0.27 20.70 -6.51
CA VAL A 156 -1.18 20.62 -6.76
C VAL A 156 -1.98 20.78 -5.47
N VAL A 157 -1.49 20.18 -4.38
CA VAL A 157 -2.10 20.34 -3.05
C VAL A 157 -2.03 21.79 -2.59
N GLU A 158 -0.87 22.45 -2.70
CA GLU A 158 -0.74 23.87 -2.33
C GLU A 158 -1.65 24.78 -3.17
N GLU A 159 -1.75 24.54 -4.48
CA GLU A 159 -2.63 25.30 -5.38
C GLU A 159 -4.12 25.15 -5.00
N THR A 160 -4.53 23.99 -4.45
CA THR A 160 -5.94 23.68 -4.14
C THR A 160 -6.31 23.83 -2.67
N LYS A 161 -5.32 23.91 -1.77
CA LYS A 161 -5.52 23.85 -0.31
C LYS A 161 -6.47 24.91 0.22
N THR A 162 -6.27 26.16 -0.18
CA THR A 162 -7.10 27.26 0.32
C THR A 162 -8.57 27.07 -0.06
N GLU A 163 -8.82 26.61 -1.29
CA GLU A 163 -10.17 26.34 -1.77
C GLU A 163 -10.79 25.11 -1.08
N GLN A 164 -9.98 24.07 -0.87
CA GLN A 164 -10.42 22.87 -0.16
C GLN A 164 -10.79 23.18 1.30
N ASP A 165 -9.96 23.92 2.03
CA ASP A 165 -10.23 24.31 3.42
C ASP A 165 -11.54 25.11 3.53
N GLN A 166 -11.81 26.01 2.57
CA GLN A 166 -13.06 26.76 2.50
C GLN A 166 -14.28 25.85 2.29
N TYR A 167 -14.21 24.88 1.38
CA TYR A 167 -15.31 23.95 1.18
C TYR A 167 -15.50 23.00 2.36
N GLU A 168 -14.43 22.62 3.07
CA GLU A 168 -14.52 21.80 4.29
C GLU A 168 -15.22 22.55 5.42
N GLU A 169 -14.96 23.85 5.60
CA GLU A 169 -15.68 24.70 6.55
C GLU A 169 -17.16 24.82 6.15
N GLN A 170 -17.46 25.13 4.89
CA GLN A 170 -18.84 25.17 4.37
C GLN A 170 -19.57 23.83 4.52
N ARG A 171 -18.86 22.72 4.35
CA ARG A 171 -19.39 21.37 4.53
C ARG A 171 -19.78 21.14 5.98
N ALA A 172 -18.96 21.57 6.93
CA ALA A 172 -19.24 21.44 8.36
C ALA A 172 -20.50 22.22 8.74
N GLU A 173 -20.60 23.48 8.30
CA GLU A 173 -21.80 24.31 8.52
C GLU A 173 -23.05 23.70 7.87
N ALA A 174 -22.95 23.21 6.64
CA ALA A 174 -24.07 22.58 5.94
C ALA A 174 -24.54 21.29 6.63
N ALA A 175 -23.63 20.52 7.24
CA ALA A 175 -23.95 19.31 7.96
C ALA A 175 -24.76 19.57 9.23
N GLU A 176 -24.54 20.70 9.92
CA GLU A 176 -25.30 21.07 11.13
C GLU A 176 -26.79 21.33 10.85
N ALA A 177 -27.14 21.70 9.62
CA ALA A 177 -28.53 21.91 9.21
C ALA A 177 -29.31 20.61 8.94
N ILE A 178 -28.62 19.46 8.92
CA ILE A 178 -29.19 18.15 8.59
C ILE A 178 -29.45 17.39 9.89
N ASP A 179 -30.63 16.78 10.00
CA ASP A 179 -30.92 15.87 11.10
C ASP A 179 -29.94 14.68 11.08
N GLU A 180 -29.36 14.39 12.25
CA GLU A 180 -28.37 13.34 12.47
C GLU A 180 -28.74 11.99 11.81
N ARG A 181 -30.03 11.63 11.78
CA ARG A 181 -30.50 10.41 11.14
C ARG A 181 -30.23 10.43 9.63
N TYR A 182 -30.49 11.55 8.97
CA TYR A 182 -30.34 11.71 7.53
C TYR A 182 -28.88 11.91 7.15
N LEU A 183 -28.11 12.65 7.95
CA LEU A 183 -26.67 12.81 7.76
C LEU A 183 -25.95 11.46 7.79
N ARG A 184 -26.23 10.62 8.80
CA ARG A 184 -25.66 9.26 8.86
C ARG A 184 -26.01 8.39 7.65
N ALA A 185 -27.23 8.52 7.14
CA ALA A 185 -27.67 7.76 5.96
C ALA A 185 -26.93 8.25 4.70
N TYR A 186 -26.77 9.56 4.56
CA TYR A 186 -26.01 10.22 3.51
C TYR A 186 -24.53 9.78 3.51
N GLU A 187 -23.83 9.89 4.64
CA GLU A 187 -22.40 9.55 4.74
C GLU A 187 -22.12 8.07 4.43
N ARG A 188 -22.96 7.17 4.96
CA ARG A 188 -22.86 5.73 4.69
C ARG A 188 -23.07 5.43 3.20
N LEU A 189 -23.99 6.15 2.57
CA LEU A 189 -24.25 5.99 1.15
C LEU A 189 -23.08 6.50 0.31
N ARG A 190 -22.55 7.69 0.64
CA ARG A 190 -21.44 8.34 -0.05
C ARG A 190 -20.18 7.48 -0.09
N THR A 191 -19.83 6.84 1.02
CA THR A 191 -18.69 5.93 1.12
C THR A 191 -18.86 4.63 0.32
N ARG A 192 -20.11 4.21 0.08
CA ARG A 192 -20.43 2.97 -0.67
C ARG A 192 -20.47 3.18 -2.19
N VAL A 193 -20.86 4.36 -2.65
CA VAL A 193 -20.99 4.64 -4.10
C VAL A 193 -19.68 5.16 -4.68
N ARG A 194 -19.26 4.59 -5.81
CA ARG A 194 -17.95 4.86 -6.42
C ARG A 194 -17.73 6.33 -6.82
N ASP A 195 -18.79 7.03 -7.19
CA ASP A 195 -18.76 8.42 -7.65
C ASP A 195 -19.05 9.44 -6.54
N GLY A 196 -19.22 9.01 -5.29
CA GLY A 196 -19.46 9.90 -4.13
C GLY A 196 -20.81 10.64 -4.16
N ARG A 197 -21.72 10.30 -5.07
CA ARG A 197 -23.02 10.98 -5.21
C ARG A 197 -24.13 10.23 -4.48
N ALA A 198 -24.41 10.67 -3.26
CA ALA A 198 -25.47 10.13 -2.41
C ALA A 198 -26.85 10.76 -2.70
N VAL A 199 -26.89 12.02 -3.16
CA VAL A 199 -28.12 12.70 -3.58
C VAL A 199 -28.06 12.95 -5.08
N VAL A 200 -29.13 12.58 -5.80
CA VAL A 200 -29.19 12.70 -7.26
C VAL A 200 -30.56 13.23 -7.73
N PRO A 201 -30.60 14.13 -8.72
CA PRO A 201 -31.84 14.58 -9.33
C PRO A 201 -32.45 13.52 -10.25
N ILE A 202 -33.76 13.61 -10.46
CA ILE A 202 -34.45 12.90 -11.55
C ILE A 202 -34.34 13.71 -12.83
N GLU A 203 -33.45 13.32 -13.73
CA GLU A 203 -33.29 13.94 -15.04
C GLU A 203 -34.01 13.08 -16.10
N ARG A 204 -34.98 13.67 -16.80
CA ARG A 204 -35.74 12.99 -17.88
C ARG A 204 -36.33 11.63 -17.46
N GLY A 205 -36.77 11.53 -16.20
CA GLY A 205 -37.36 10.32 -15.64
C GLY A 205 -36.37 9.25 -15.18
N ALA A 206 -35.07 9.54 -15.15
CA ALA A 206 -34.03 8.67 -14.63
C ALA A 206 -33.20 9.37 -13.54
N ALA A 207 -32.72 8.61 -12.57
CA ALA A 207 -31.79 9.08 -11.55
C ALA A 207 -30.53 8.21 -11.58
N ALA A 208 -29.35 8.81 -11.71
CA ALA A 208 -28.07 8.10 -11.84
C ALA A 208 -28.05 6.99 -12.91
N GLY A 209 -28.81 7.15 -14.00
CA GLY A 209 -28.90 6.18 -15.10
C GLY A 209 -29.98 5.10 -14.94
N PHE A 210 -30.70 5.06 -13.82
CA PHE A 210 -31.83 4.13 -13.61
C PHE A 210 -33.17 4.82 -13.82
N MET A 211 -34.09 4.17 -14.55
CA MET A 211 -35.42 4.70 -14.83
C MET A 211 -36.30 4.63 -13.57
N ILE A 212 -36.90 5.76 -13.20
CA ILE A 212 -37.77 5.87 -12.03
C ILE A 212 -39.24 5.76 -12.47
N PRO A 213 -40.06 4.88 -11.87
CA PRO A 213 -41.48 4.76 -12.23
C PRO A 213 -42.24 6.09 -12.11
N PRO A 214 -43.20 6.39 -13.02
CA PRO A 214 -43.92 7.67 -13.00
C PRO A 214 -44.59 8.02 -11.67
N GLN A 215 -45.11 7.01 -10.95
CA GLN A 215 -45.71 7.21 -9.62
C GLN A 215 -44.69 7.75 -8.63
N ARG A 216 -43.48 7.17 -8.60
CA ARG A 216 -42.37 7.63 -7.74
C ARG A 216 -41.88 9.02 -8.12
N GLN A 217 -41.88 9.38 -9.41
CA GLN A 217 -41.52 10.73 -9.84
C GLN A 217 -42.49 11.79 -9.26
N VAL A 218 -43.79 11.48 -9.21
CA VAL A 218 -44.79 12.36 -8.60
C VAL A 218 -44.57 12.50 -7.09
N GLU A 219 -44.26 11.40 -6.40
CA GLU A 219 -43.94 11.43 -4.96
C GLU A 219 -42.68 12.27 -4.67
N VAL A 220 -41.63 12.16 -5.47
CA VAL A 220 -40.41 12.96 -5.31
C VAL A 220 -40.70 14.46 -5.48
N ARG A 221 -41.61 14.83 -6.38
CA ARG A 221 -42.06 16.22 -6.59
C ARG A 221 -42.87 16.79 -5.42
N GLN A 222 -43.45 15.95 -4.56
CA GLN A 222 -44.24 16.41 -3.41
C GLN A 222 -43.37 16.91 -2.26
N ARG A 223 -42.08 16.53 -2.21
CA ARG A 223 -41.09 16.98 -1.20
C ARG A 223 -41.53 16.74 0.26
N ASP A 224 -42.44 15.80 0.49
CA ASP A 224 -43.06 15.52 1.79
C ASP A 224 -42.40 14.36 2.55
N ARG A 225 -41.52 13.60 1.88
CA ARG A 225 -40.70 12.52 2.46
C ARG A 225 -39.40 12.33 1.69
N ILE A 226 -38.38 11.82 2.38
CA ILE A 226 -37.13 11.40 1.73
C ILE A 226 -37.37 10.08 1.00
N ILE A 227 -37.13 10.09 -0.31
CA ILE A 227 -37.30 8.93 -1.18
C ILE A 227 -35.93 8.44 -1.63
N VAL A 228 -35.78 7.12 -1.61
CA VAL A 228 -34.54 6.43 -1.97
C VAL A 228 -34.80 5.56 -3.18
N SER A 229 -33.86 5.54 -4.12
CA SER A 229 -33.87 4.68 -5.31
C SER A 229 -33.77 3.21 -4.90
N GLU A 230 -34.61 2.37 -5.50
CA GLU A 230 -34.65 0.92 -5.24
C GLU A 230 -33.46 0.17 -5.83
N HIS A 231 -32.76 0.77 -6.80
CA HIS A 231 -31.66 0.13 -7.52
C HIS A 231 -30.31 0.26 -6.81
N ASP A 232 -29.97 1.48 -6.37
CA ASP A 232 -28.66 1.82 -5.82
C ASP A 232 -28.74 2.40 -4.40
N GLY A 233 -29.94 2.66 -3.90
CA GLY A 233 -30.15 3.22 -2.57
C GLY A 233 -29.80 4.70 -2.47
N ARG A 234 -29.69 5.44 -3.59
CA ARG A 234 -29.44 6.89 -3.58
C ARG A 234 -30.67 7.69 -3.16
N ILE A 235 -30.46 8.82 -2.48
CA ILE A 235 -31.55 9.76 -2.20
C ILE A 235 -31.90 10.47 -3.50
N VAL A 236 -33.17 10.40 -3.89
CA VAL A 236 -33.67 10.94 -5.15
C VAL A 236 -34.41 12.23 -4.87
N VAL A 237 -34.03 13.30 -5.58
CA VAL A 237 -34.65 14.62 -5.45
C VAL A 237 -35.25 15.09 -6.78
N ASP A 238 -36.19 16.02 -6.67
CA ASP A 238 -36.79 16.69 -7.82
C ASP A 238 -35.74 17.55 -8.54
N GLU A 239 -35.80 17.57 -9.88
CA GLU A 239 -34.86 18.31 -10.73
C GLU A 239 -34.87 19.81 -10.40
N ALA A 240 -36.07 20.40 -10.25
CA ALA A 240 -36.18 21.82 -9.93
C ALA A 240 -35.60 22.16 -8.54
N LEU A 241 -35.78 21.29 -7.54
CA LEU A 241 -35.17 21.50 -6.22
C LEU A 241 -33.63 21.47 -6.32
N PHE A 242 -33.10 20.53 -7.10
CA PHE A 242 -31.66 20.40 -7.28
C PHE A 242 -31.08 21.63 -7.99
N ASP A 243 -31.75 22.12 -9.03
CA ASP A 243 -31.35 23.31 -9.77
C ASP A 243 -31.44 24.59 -8.92
N GLU A 244 -32.51 24.75 -8.14
CA GLU A 244 -32.69 25.86 -7.19
C GLU A 244 -31.51 25.94 -6.22
N VAL A 245 -31.19 24.84 -5.54
CA VAL A 245 -30.10 24.79 -4.56
C VAL A 245 -28.73 24.90 -5.22
N SER A 246 -28.57 24.36 -6.43
CA SER A 246 -27.33 24.48 -7.20
C SER A 246 -27.05 25.92 -7.65
N ALA A 247 -28.08 26.71 -7.93
CA ALA A 247 -27.93 28.12 -8.28
C ALA A 247 -27.56 29.01 -7.08
N GLU A 248 -27.87 28.56 -5.86
CA GLU A 248 -27.59 29.27 -4.61
C GLU A 248 -26.18 28.97 -4.04
N ALA A 249 -25.48 27.93 -4.54
CA ALA A 249 -24.29 27.33 -3.93
C ALA A 249 -22.99 27.46 -4.73
#